data_AF-A0A533YWL9-F1
#
_entry.id   AF-A0A533YWL9-F1
#
_cell.length_a   1.000
_cell.length_b   1.000
_cell.length_c   1.000
_cell.angle_alpha   90.00
_cell.angle_beta   90.00
_cell.angle_gamma   90.00
#
_symmetry.space_group_name_H-M   'P 1'
#
loop_
_entity.id
_entity.type
_entity.pdbx_description
1 polymer ?
#
loop_
_entity_poly.entity_id
_entity_poly.type
_entity_poly.pdbx_seq_one_letter_code
_entity_poly.pdbx_strand_id
1 'polypeptide(L)'
;MNLVDRTKSILLSPQQGWQAIDEEETSIGGLVTGYVVPLAAIGPVASLIGMEIFGISVPSVGTFRVPIGAALRQGIAQYVMALVGVFVLALIIDKLAPYFRVEENRYQALKIAAYSSTPVWIVGIVGLIPALSILR
;
A
#
# COMPACT_ATOMS: atom_id res chain seq x y z
N MET A 1 -4.48 0.28 -19.34
CA MET A 1 -3.81 1.41 -18.68
C MET A 1 -2.53 0.91 -18.02
N ASN A 2 -1.46 1.70 -17.96
CA ASN A 2 -0.27 1.33 -17.19
C ASN A 2 -0.50 1.60 -15.68
N LEU A 3 0.31 1.00 -14.81
CA LEU A 3 0.26 1.10 -13.34
C LEU A 3 0.22 2.57 -12.85
N VAL A 4 1.05 3.43 -13.45
CA VAL A 4 1.15 4.85 -13.09
C VAL A 4 -0.12 5.61 -13.45
N ASP A 5 -0.66 5.39 -14.65
CA ASP A 5 -1.89 6.06 -15.09
C ASP A 5 -3.07 5.66 -14.22
N ARG A 6 -3.13 4.38 -13.84
CA ARG A 6 -4.16 3.88 -12.92
C ARG A 6 -4.06 4.50 -11.54
N THR A 7 -2.84 4.55 -10.99
CA THR A 7 -2.58 5.19 -9.69
C THR A 7 -2.99 6.66 -9.71
N LYS A 8 -2.63 7.40 -10.76
CA LYS A 8 -3.04 8.80 -10.94
C LYS A 8 -4.55 8.94 -11.07
N SER A 9 -5.21 8.07 -11.84
CA SER A 9 -6.65 8.12 -12.04
C SER A 9 -7.42 7.92 -10.74
N ILE A 10 -7.03 6.94 -9.92
CA ILE A 10 -7.64 6.71 -8.60
C ILE A 10 -7.48 7.92 -7.68
N LEU A 11 -6.31 8.57 -7.67
CA LEU A 11 -5.99 9.65 -6.75
C LEU A 11 -6.50 11.03 -7.20
N LEU A 12 -6.43 11.33 -8.49
CA LEU A 12 -6.68 12.66 -9.05
C LEU A 12 -8.03 12.77 -9.78
N SER A 13 -8.62 11.64 -10.17
CA SER A 13 -9.88 11.60 -10.91
C SER A 13 -10.73 10.39 -10.47
N PRO A 14 -11.05 10.28 -9.17
CA PRO A 14 -11.58 9.06 -8.57
C PRO A 14 -12.85 8.57 -9.27
N GLN A 15 -13.77 9.46 -9.63
CA GLN A 15 -15.02 9.07 -10.29
C GLN A 15 -14.77 8.30 -11.60
N GLN A 16 -13.87 8.81 -12.45
CA GLN A 16 -13.52 8.16 -13.72
C GLN A 16 -12.69 6.90 -13.48
N GLY A 17 -11.76 6.95 -12.52
CA GLY A 17 -10.91 5.80 -12.18
C GLY A 17 -11.71 4.61 -11.67
N TRP A 18 -12.67 4.84 -10.78
CA TRP A 18 -13.52 3.78 -10.24
C TRP A 18 -14.48 3.20 -11.29
N GLN A 19 -15.00 4.01 -12.21
CA GLN A 19 -15.79 3.51 -13.35
C GLN A 19 -14.95 2.59 -14.26
N ALA A 20 -13.74 3.01 -14.62
CA ALA A 20 -12.84 2.19 -15.45
C ALA A 20 -12.42 0.89 -14.74
N ILE A 21 -12.25 0.92 -13.42
CA ILE A 21 -11.95 -0.27 -12.62
C ILE A 21 -13.13 -1.24 -12.59
N ASP A 22 -14.36 -0.73 -12.54
CA ASP A 22 -15.56 -1.58 -12.47
C ASP A 22 -15.71 -2.42 -13.73
N GLU A 23 -15.51 -1.80 -14.90
CA GLU A 23 -15.55 -2.44 -16.23
C GLU A 23 -14.37 -3.38 -16.49
N GLU A 24 -13.32 -3.34 -15.67
CA GLU A 24 -12.12 -4.13 -15.90
C GLU A 24 -12.22 -5.55 -15.33
N GLU A 25 -12.04 -6.50 -16.23
CA GLU A 25 -11.75 -7.90 -15.91
C GLU A 25 -10.26 -8.09 -15.70
N THR A 26 -9.86 -8.41 -14.47
CA THR A 26 -8.50 -8.82 -14.15
C THR A 26 -8.52 -10.14 -13.40
N SER A 27 -7.40 -10.85 -13.39
CA SER A 27 -7.28 -12.05 -12.55
C SER A 27 -6.77 -11.66 -11.17
N ILE A 28 -7.11 -12.45 -10.14
CA ILE A 28 -6.55 -12.27 -8.78
C ILE A 28 -5.02 -12.23 -8.83
N GLY A 29 -4.40 -13.16 -9.57
CA GLY A 29 -2.95 -13.21 -9.73
C GLY A 29 -2.40 -11.93 -10.37
N GLY A 30 -3.00 -11.49 -11.48
CA GLY A 30 -2.59 -10.27 -12.19
C GLY A 30 -2.72 -9.01 -11.34
N LEU A 31 -3.81 -8.88 -10.57
CA LEU A 31 -4.00 -7.78 -9.62
C LEU A 31 -2.93 -7.78 -8.53
N VAL A 32 -2.69 -8.93 -7.91
CA VAL A 32 -1.75 -9.02 -6.79
C VAL A 32 -0.33 -8.77 -7.26
N THR A 33 0.14 -9.48 -8.29
CA THR A 33 1.54 -9.37 -8.72
C THR A 33 1.81 -8.11 -9.53
N GLY A 34 0.84 -7.64 -10.31
CA GLY A 34 0.99 -6.48 -11.20
C GLY A 34 0.68 -5.14 -10.54
N TYR A 35 -0.07 -5.12 -9.44
CA TYR A 35 -0.51 -3.88 -8.78
C TYR A 35 -0.11 -3.84 -7.30
N VAL A 36 -0.61 -4.77 -6.50
CA VAL A 36 -0.45 -4.76 -5.03
C VAL A 36 1.02 -4.90 -4.62
N VAL A 37 1.69 -5.93 -5.14
CA VAL A 37 3.10 -6.26 -4.83
C VAL A 37 4.05 -5.08 -5.08
N PRO A 38 4.06 -4.44 -6.27
CA PRO A 38 4.98 -3.32 -6.52
C PRO A 38 4.62 -2.06 -5.73
N LEU A 39 3.34 -1.73 -5.58
CA LEU A 39 2.92 -0.52 -4.85
C LEU A 39 3.19 -0.66 -3.34
N ALA A 40 2.86 -1.80 -2.74
CA ALA A 40 3.09 -2.05 -1.32
C ALA A 40 4.58 -1.99 -0.93
N ALA A 41 5.50 -2.16 -1.88
CA ALA A 41 6.94 -2.08 -1.65
C ALA A 41 7.45 -0.64 -1.49
N ILE A 42 6.70 0.37 -1.97
CA ILE A 42 7.11 1.77 -1.94
C ILE A 42 7.46 2.22 -0.52
N GLY A 43 6.54 2.01 0.43
CA GLY A 43 6.72 2.43 1.82
C GLY A 43 7.94 1.79 2.52
N PRO A 44 8.07 0.45 2.55
CA PRO A 44 9.20 -0.23 3.15
C PRO A 44 10.54 0.13 2.52
N VAL A 45 10.61 0.23 1.18
CA VAL A 45 11.85 0.61 0.47
C VAL A 45 12.22 2.06 0.76
N ALA A 46 11.25 2.98 0.69
CA ALA A 46 11.45 4.39 1.03
C ALA A 46 11.96 4.54 2.47
N SER A 47 11.35 3.83 3.42
CA SER A 47 11.73 3.87 4.83
C SER A 47 13.13 3.32 5.07
N LEU A 48 13.49 2.21 4.41
CA LEU A 48 14.83 1.63 4.50
C LEU A 48 15.88 2.61 3.99
N ILE A 49 15.66 3.20 2.81
CA ILE A 49 16.55 4.21 2.23
C ILE A 49 16.66 5.44 3.16
N GLY A 50 15.54 5.94 3.67
CA GLY A 50 15.51 7.09 4.56
C GLY A 50 16.27 6.86 5.86
N MET A 51 16.12 5.68 6.47
CA MET A 51 16.84 5.31 7.69
C MET A 51 18.36 5.18 7.46
N GLU A 52 18.80 4.65 6.33
CA GLU A 52 20.23 4.48 6.04
C GLU A 52 20.92 5.80 5.67
N ILE A 53 20.26 6.67 4.90
CA ILE A 53 20.83 7.95 4.48
C ILE A 53 20.80 8.99 5.60
N PHE A 54 19.65 9.16 6.25
CA PHE A 54 19.44 10.23 7.23
C PHE A 54 19.61 9.77 8.68
N GLY A 55 19.49 8.47 8.95
CA GLY A 55 19.44 7.96 10.33
C GLY A 55 18.15 8.34 11.05
N ILE A 56 18.02 7.90 12.30
CA ILE A 56 16.94 8.35 13.19
C ILE A 56 17.55 9.33 14.18
N SER A 57 17.12 10.59 14.09
CA SER A 57 17.49 11.63 15.04
C SER A 57 16.41 11.75 16.10
N VAL A 58 16.70 11.32 17.32
CA VAL A 58 15.79 11.48 18.46
C VAL A 58 16.19 12.73 19.23
N PRO A 59 15.27 13.72 19.38
CA PRO A 59 15.52 14.88 20.23
C PRO A 59 15.93 14.39 21.62
N SER A 60 17.04 14.91 22.17
CA SER A 60 17.71 14.53 23.43
C SER A 60 18.70 13.35 23.44
N VAL A 61 18.68 12.44 22.45
CA VAL A 61 19.55 11.23 22.44
C VAL A 61 20.60 11.26 21.33
N GLY A 62 20.43 12.10 20.32
CA GLY A 62 21.32 12.21 19.16
C GLY A 62 20.85 11.36 17.97
N THR A 63 21.68 11.27 16.94
CA THR A 63 21.40 10.46 15.74
C THR A 63 21.97 9.06 15.92
N PHE A 64 21.12 8.05 15.96
CA PHE A 64 21.55 6.66 15.90
C PHE A 64 21.27 6.08 14.53
N ARG A 65 22.24 5.31 14.03
CA ARG A 65 22.08 4.51 12.81
C ARG A 65 21.54 3.15 13.20
N VAL A 66 20.37 2.83 12.67
CA VAL A 66 19.81 1.48 12.81
C VAL A 66 20.73 0.54 12.03
N PRO A 67 21.15 -0.61 12.59
CA PRO A 67 21.92 -1.58 11.83
C PRO A 67 21.11 -2.05 10.60
N ILE A 68 21.75 -2.09 9.43
CA ILE A 68 21.13 -2.50 8.15
C ILE A 68 20.32 -3.80 8.29
N GLY A 69 20.86 -4.80 9.00
CA GLY A 69 20.17 -6.07 9.21
C GLY A 69 18.86 -5.94 10.00
N ALA A 70 18.78 -5.00 10.94
CA ALA A 70 17.55 -4.71 11.67
C ALA A 70 16.55 -3.91 10.82
N ALA A 71 17.02 -2.90 10.09
CA ALA A 71 16.21 -2.12 9.15
C ALA A 71 15.59 -3.02 8.07
N LEU A 72 16.37 -3.96 7.54
CA LEU A 72 15.90 -4.91 6.54
C LEU A 72 14.82 -5.85 7.08
N ARG A 73 15.02 -6.44 8.27
CA ARG A 73 14.00 -7.30 8.90
C ARG A 73 12.70 -6.53 9.12
N GLN A 74 12.80 -5.29 9.60
CA GLN A 74 11.64 -4.43 9.81
C GLN A 74 10.94 -4.11 8.48
N GLY A 75 11.69 -3.76 7.43
CA GLY A 75 11.14 -3.49 6.10
C GLY A 75 10.41 -4.70 5.50
N ILE A 76 10.99 -5.90 5.63
CA ILE A 76 10.35 -7.14 5.19
C ILE A 76 9.06 -7.40 5.98
N ALA A 77 9.09 -7.25 7.32
CA ALA A 77 7.91 -7.42 8.15
C ALA A 77 6.80 -6.43 7.77
N GLN A 78 7.13 -5.16 7.56
CA GLN A 78 6.18 -4.14 7.10
C GLN A 78 5.61 -4.46 5.73
N TYR A 79 6.44 -4.94 4.80
CA TYR A 79 6.00 -5.33 3.47
C TYR A 79 5.00 -6.50 3.52
N VAL A 80 5.34 -7.56 4.27
CA VAL A 80 4.45 -8.71 4.46
C VAL A 80 3.13 -8.29 5.12
N MET A 81 3.19 -7.43 6.14
CA MET A 81 1.99 -6.91 6.80
C MET A 81 1.13 -6.05 5.86
N ALA A 82 1.74 -5.28 4.95
CA ALA A 82 0.99 -4.52 3.94
C ALA A 82 0.24 -5.45 2.98
N LEU A 83 0.89 -6.53 2.52
CA LEU A 83 0.24 -7.52 1.66
C LEU A 83 -0.90 -8.23 2.39
N VAL A 84 -0.64 -8.74 3.61
CA VAL A 84 -1.66 -9.39 4.45
C VAL A 84 -2.83 -8.44 4.73
N GLY A 85 -2.55 -7.16 4.98
CA GLY A 85 -3.56 -6.14 5.24
C GLY A 85 -4.59 -6.02 4.11
N VAL A 86 -4.17 -6.11 2.84
CA VAL A 86 -5.10 -6.08 1.70
C VAL A 86 -6.04 -7.29 1.71
N PHE A 87 -5.52 -8.49 1.97
CA PHE A 87 -6.35 -9.69 2.03
C PHE A 87 -7.30 -9.67 3.23
N VAL A 88 -6.84 -9.19 4.38
CA VAL A 88 -7.69 -9.01 5.56
C VAL A 88 -8.80 -8.00 5.27
N LEU A 89 -8.47 -6.86 4.64
CA LEU A 89 -9.45 -5.86 4.24
C LEU A 89 -10.46 -6.43 3.23
N ALA A 90 -9.99 -7.22 2.26
CA ALA A 90 -10.86 -7.90 1.30
C ALA A 90 -11.84 -8.85 2.00
N LEU A 91 -11.40 -9.63 2.99
CA LEU A 91 -12.27 -10.49 3.79
C LEU A 91 -13.32 -9.69 4.57
N ILE A 92 -12.94 -8.55 5.13
CA ILE A 92 -13.86 -7.65 5.82
C ILE A 92 -14.91 -7.11 4.84
N ILE A 93 -14.48 -6.64 3.66
CA ILE A 93 -15.39 -6.12 2.61
C ILE A 93 -16.35 -7.20 2.14
N ASP A 94 -15.87 -8.41 1.87
CA ASP A 94 -16.69 -9.56 1.44
C ASP A 94 -17.76 -9.89 2.49
N LYS A 95 -17.40 -9.88 3.78
CA LYS A 95 -18.34 -10.11 4.88
C LYS A 95 -19.31 -8.97 5.15
N LEU A 96 -18.95 -7.76 4.74
CA LEU A 96 -19.84 -6.61 4.83
C LEU A 96 -20.81 -6.50 3.65
N ALA A 97 -20.55 -7.19 2.52
CA ALA A 97 -21.37 -7.10 1.31
C ALA A 97 -22.89 -7.31 1.53
N PRO A 98 -23.34 -8.31 2.33
CA PRO A 98 -24.77 -8.53 2.57
C PRO A 98 -25.47 -7.34 3.26
N TYR A 99 -24.75 -6.58 4.09
CA TYR A 99 -25.29 -5.40 4.77
C TYR A 99 -25.56 -4.24 3.79
N PHE A 100 -24.92 -4.25 2.63
CA PHE A 100 -25.11 -3.28 1.55
C PHE A 100 -26.02 -3.80 0.43
N ARG A 101 -26.68 -4.96 0.62
CA ARG A 101 -27.52 -5.62 -0.39
C ARG A 101 -26.75 -5.99 -1.67
N VAL A 102 -25.47 -6.29 -1.54
CA VAL A 102 -24.60 -6.78 -2.62
C VAL A 102 -24.27 -8.25 -2.32
N GLU A 103 -24.16 -9.07 -3.36
CA GLU A 103 -23.74 -10.47 -3.21
C GLU A 103 -22.26 -10.56 -2.77
N GLU A 104 -21.95 -11.57 -1.95
CA GLU A 104 -20.55 -11.87 -1.59
C GLU A 104 -19.76 -12.25 -2.86
N ASN A 105 -18.66 -11.54 -3.11
CA ASN A 105 -17.77 -11.80 -4.21
C ASN A 105 -16.35 -11.45 -3.81
N ARG A 106 -15.60 -12.49 -3.42
CA ARG A 106 -14.21 -12.38 -2.98
C ARG A 106 -13.29 -11.68 -3.97
N TYR A 107 -13.51 -11.87 -5.27
CA TYR A 107 -12.70 -11.21 -6.29
C TYR A 107 -12.97 -9.70 -6.31
N GLN A 108 -14.25 -9.29 -6.32
CA GLN A 108 -14.62 -7.88 -6.28
C GLN A 108 -14.19 -7.21 -4.96
N ALA A 109 -14.31 -7.92 -3.84
CA ALA A 109 -13.85 -7.44 -2.54
C ALA A 109 -12.33 -7.20 -2.51
N LEU A 110 -11.54 -8.12 -3.09
CA LEU A 110 -10.09 -7.95 -3.24
C LEU A 110 -9.74 -6.80 -4.18
N LYS A 111 -10.49 -6.64 -5.28
CA LYS A 111 -10.34 -5.52 -6.23
C LYS A 111 -10.51 -4.18 -5.52
N ILE A 112 -11.58 -4.05 -4.72
CA ILE A 112 -11.86 -2.84 -3.93
C ILE A 112 -10.76 -2.61 -2.89
N ALA A 113 -10.37 -3.63 -2.12
CA ALA A 113 -9.32 -3.53 -1.11
C ALA A 113 -7.99 -3.07 -1.70
N ALA A 114 -7.57 -3.66 -2.81
CA ALA A 114 -6.32 -3.33 -3.49
C ALA A 114 -6.31 -1.87 -3.98
N TYR A 115 -7.35 -1.44 -4.71
CA TYR A 115 -7.38 -0.09 -5.28
C TYR A 115 -7.60 1.01 -4.24
N SER A 116 -8.36 0.74 -3.18
CA SER A 116 -8.54 1.68 -2.06
C SER A 116 -7.28 1.84 -1.21
N SER A 117 -6.38 0.85 -1.21
CA SER A 117 -5.10 0.90 -0.48
C SER A 117 -4.03 1.74 -1.19
N THR A 118 -4.25 2.09 -2.46
CA THR A 118 -3.31 2.88 -3.29
C THR A 118 -2.79 4.14 -2.60
N PRO A 119 -3.62 5.02 -2.02
CA PRO A 119 -3.13 6.25 -1.40
C PRO A 119 -2.14 5.97 -0.26
N VAL A 120 -2.40 4.94 0.55
CA VAL A 120 -1.55 4.55 1.68
C VAL A 120 -0.15 4.17 1.21
N TRP A 121 -0.05 3.41 0.12
CA TRP A 121 1.24 3.01 -0.44
C TRP A 121 2.00 4.18 -1.06
N ILE A 122 1.30 5.09 -1.74
CA ILE A 122 1.91 6.28 -2.34
C ILE A 122 2.42 7.24 -1.27
N VAL A 123 1.64 7.49 -0.21
CA VAL A 123 2.08 8.30 0.94
C VAL A 123 3.29 7.66 1.63
N GLY A 124 3.46 6.34 1.55
CA GLY A 124 4.64 5.62 2.01
C GLY A 124 5.98 6.17 1.50
N ILE A 125 6.01 6.89 0.35
CA ILE A 125 7.21 7.55 -0.18
C ILE A 125 7.81 8.57 0.80
N VAL A 126 6.98 9.15 1.67
CA VAL A 126 7.41 10.10 2.71
C VAL A 126 8.39 9.44 3.69
N GLY A 127 8.42 8.10 3.77
CA GLY A 127 9.43 7.34 4.51
C GLY A 127 10.88 7.61 4.09
N LEU A 128 11.13 8.18 2.91
CA LEU A 128 12.47 8.64 2.49
C LEU A 128 13.07 9.69 3.42
N ILE A 129 12.21 10.47 4.09
CA ILE A 129 12.62 11.50 5.03
C ILE A 129 12.07 11.10 6.39
N PRO A 130 12.87 10.49 7.28
CA PRO A 130 12.39 9.99 8.57
C PRO A 130 11.65 11.04 9.40
N ALA A 131 12.05 12.30 9.33
CA ALA A 131 11.38 13.41 10.02
C ALA A 131 9.93 13.65 9.55
N LEU A 132 9.60 13.31 8.30
CA LEU A 132 8.25 13.44 7.74
C LEU A 132 7.43 12.16 7.88
N SER A 133 8.03 11.07 8.38
CA SER A 133 7.35 9.77 8.51
C SER A 133 6.12 9.78 9.42
N ILE A 134 5.90 10.85 10.20
CA ILE A 134 4.68 11.08 10.97
C ILE A 134 3.43 11.36 10.11
N LEU A 135 3.63 11.72 8.84
CA LEU A 135 2.56 12.07 7.90
C LEU A 135 1.99 10.88 7.12
N ARG A 136 2.49 9.67 7.37
CA ARG A 136 2.17 8.46 6.59
C ARG A 136 1.18 7.53 7.27
#